data_AF-A0A8B7P4A3-F1
#
_entry.id   AF-A0A8B7P4A3-F1
#
_cell.length_a   1.000
_cell.length_b   1.000
_cell.length_c   1.000
_cell.angle_alpha   90.00
_cell.angle_beta   90.00
_cell.angle_gamma   90.00
#
_symmetry.space_group_name_H-M   'P 1'
#
loop_
_entity.id
_entity.type
_entity.pdbx_description
1 polymer ?
#
loop_
_entity_poly.entity_id
_entity_poly.type
_entity_poly.pdbx_seq_one_letter_code
_entity_poly.pdbx_strand_id
1 'polypeptide(L)'
;AHVSPKDQYDHHTTDERLFPNCVQLAPNFKVEWEGKGDSLEIRLTAEIDENQYMSFGLSPRQGEPVMENSDVVVAYYDSADGSYHAVDYSITARTPCDGTYGVCPDERIGFRNDASVITGERSDGFTSITYKRPYETGDRHDLPVLNGPQTVVAAIGSLDVMKEAKYHTQFVTKRTPSWGIAWWVNELLIPEIYVVRGQTYYFVVEGGDDPTKQASSFVNNDLVRTVPLVLGRLCQWKPNARDSWKESATFAEYRNTLYKDCADGKPGYLEWTVPKDTPDLVYYQCYTHRNLGWKIHVKNEGVPPSERFSGAQASVSSAAAVVLAFAVSALLR
;
A
#
# COMPACT_ATOMS: atom_id res chain seq x y z
N ALA A 1 -32.57 37.37 -4.32
CA ALA A 1 -32.10 38.75 -4.56
C ALA A 1 -30.59 38.77 -4.42
N HIS A 2 -29.93 39.34 -5.43
CA HIS A 2 -28.56 39.87 -5.45
C HIS A 2 -27.37 38.99 -5.05
N VAL A 3 -26.68 38.53 -6.10
CA VAL A 3 -25.22 38.54 -6.16
C VAL A 3 -24.74 39.98 -6.34
N SER A 4 -23.64 40.37 -5.69
CA SER A 4 -22.65 41.24 -6.35
C SER A 4 -21.22 40.91 -5.89
N PRO A 5 -20.22 41.04 -6.78
CA PRO A 5 -18.90 40.39 -6.68
C PRO A 5 -17.71 41.38 -6.75
N LYS A 6 -16.51 40.79 -6.79
CA LYS A 6 -15.17 41.30 -7.21
C LYS A 6 -14.36 41.99 -6.10
N ASP A 7 -13.09 41.67 -5.90
CA ASP A 7 -11.93 41.64 -6.82
C ASP A 7 -10.87 40.60 -6.35
N GLN A 8 -9.88 40.11 -7.09
CA GLN A 8 -9.55 40.02 -8.52
C GLN A 8 -8.20 39.25 -8.58
N TYR A 9 -8.16 38.15 -9.36
CA TYR A 9 -7.01 37.57 -10.09
C TYR A 9 -5.71 37.19 -9.34
N ASP A 10 -5.47 35.88 -9.29
CA ASP A 10 -4.13 35.34 -9.58
C ASP A 10 -4.25 34.30 -10.71
N HIS A 11 -3.28 34.31 -11.62
CA HIS A 11 -3.29 33.62 -12.90
C HIS A 11 -2.74 32.18 -12.78
N HIS A 12 -3.40 31.28 -13.50
CA HIS A 12 -2.95 29.94 -13.89
C HIS A 12 -2.83 28.84 -12.82
N THR A 13 -3.94 28.12 -12.62
CA THR A 13 -3.90 26.65 -12.51
C THR A 13 -4.89 26.06 -13.51
N THR A 14 -4.33 25.27 -14.43
CA THR A 14 -5.05 24.52 -15.46
C THR A 14 -5.99 23.49 -14.82
N ASP A 15 -7.28 23.62 -15.13
CA ASP A 15 -8.35 22.61 -15.11
C ASP A 15 -7.98 21.25 -14.48
N GLU A 16 -8.21 21.10 -13.16
CA GLU A 16 -8.26 19.77 -12.53
C GLU A 16 -9.48 19.02 -13.10
N ARG A 17 -9.27 18.29 -14.20
CA ARG A 17 -10.25 17.37 -14.74
C ARG A 17 -10.49 16.27 -13.70
N LEU A 18 -11.56 16.43 -12.93
CA LEU A 18 -12.03 15.51 -11.91
C LEU A 18 -12.79 14.37 -12.59
N PHE A 19 -12.22 13.17 -12.57
CA PHE A 19 -12.92 11.97 -13.00
C PHE A 19 -13.97 11.57 -11.96
N PRO A 20 -15.16 11.12 -12.37
CA PRO A 20 -16.21 10.72 -11.44
C PRO A 20 -15.91 9.38 -10.74
N ASN A 21 -15.04 8.54 -11.30
CA ASN A 21 -14.63 7.28 -10.70
C ASN A 21 -13.13 7.30 -10.38
N CYS A 22 -12.79 6.80 -9.19
CA CYS A 22 -11.43 6.81 -8.67
C CYS A 22 -11.21 5.61 -7.74
N VAL A 23 -10.10 4.89 -7.91
CA VAL A 23 -9.68 3.81 -7.02
C VAL A 23 -8.18 3.92 -6.78
N GLN A 24 -7.81 3.99 -5.50
CA GLN A 24 -6.42 3.78 -5.08
C GLN A 24 -6.10 2.28 -5.16
N LEU A 25 -5.13 1.90 -6.00
CA LEU A 25 -4.73 0.51 -6.21
C LEU A 25 -3.59 0.10 -5.27
N ALA A 26 -2.67 1.03 -5.00
CA ALA A 26 -1.59 0.94 -4.02
C ALA A 26 -1.23 2.35 -3.51
N PRO A 27 -0.45 2.56 -2.43
CA PRO A 27 -0.16 3.90 -1.91
C PRO A 27 0.40 4.88 -2.96
N ASN A 28 1.20 4.36 -3.90
CA ASN A 28 1.85 5.09 -4.97
C ASN A 28 1.21 4.86 -6.35
N PHE A 29 0.00 4.28 -6.42
CA PHE A 29 -0.67 3.98 -7.71
C PHE A 29 -2.18 4.11 -7.61
N LYS A 30 -2.77 5.00 -8.42
CA LYS A 30 -4.20 5.29 -8.51
C LYS A 30 -4.68 5.16 -9.96
N VAL A 31 -5.93 4.74 -10.11
CA VAL A 31 -6.66 4.77 -11.39
C VAL A 31 -7.93 5.60 -11.25
N GLU A 32 -8.22 6.38 -12.28
CA GLU A 32 -9.39 7.23 -12.41
C GLU A 32 -9.99 7.03 -13.79
N TRP A 33 -11.33 7.04 -13.91
CA TRP A 33 -11.95 6.79 -15.21
C TRP A 33 -13.34 7.42 -15.38
N GLU A 34 -13.70 7.65 -16.63
CA GLU A 34 -15.00 8.15 -17.06
C GLU A 34 -15.37 7.54 -18.43
N GLY A 35 -16.63 7.14 -18.59
CA GLY A 35 -17.13 6.78 -19.90
C GLY A 35 -17.48 8.01 -20.73
N LYS A 36 -16.92 8.15 -21.93
CA LYS A 36 -17.20 9.25 -22.87
C LYS A 36 -17.47 8.73 -24.28
N GLY A 37 -18.68 8.96 -24.76
CA GLY A 37 -19.10 8.53 -26.09
C GLY A 37 -19.00 7.01 -26.22
N ASP A 38 -18.14 6.55 -27.14
CA ASP A 38 -17.86 5.15 -27.45
C ASP A 38 -16.55 4.64 -26.81
N SER A 39 -15.95 5.41 -25.89
CA SER A 39 -14.68 5.07 -25.26
C SER A 39 -14.67 5.30 -23.76
N LEU A 40 -13.75 4.62 -23.10
CA LEU A 40 -13.39 4.83 -21.71
C LEU A 40 -12.16 5.74 -21.67
N GLU A 41 -12.25 6.87 -20.98
CA GLU A 41 -11.08 7.67 -20.63
C GLU A 41 -10.56 7.22 -19.27
N ILE A 42 -9.26 6.90 -19.20
CA ILE A 42 -8.59 6.38 -18.01
C ILE A 42 -7.40 7.28 -17.72
N ARG A 43 -7.27 7.71 -16.47
CA ARG A 43 -6.06 8.34 -15.93
C ARG A 43 -5.39 7.40 -14.95
N LEU A 44 -4.14 7.08 -15.24
CA LEU A 44 -3.25 6.38 -14.32
C LEU A 44 -2.30 7.40 -13.69
N THR A 45 -2.17 7.37 -12.37
CA THR A 45 -1.23 8.21 -11.64
C THR A 45 -0.37 7.33 -10.74
N ALA A 46 0.94 7.31 -10.98
CA ALA A 46 1.87 6.52 -10.17
C ALA A 46 3.23 7.19 -9.99
N GLU A 47 3.93 6.83 -8.92
CA GLU A 47 5.35 7.13 -8.74
C GLU A 47 6.16 6.13 -9.58
N ILE A 48 6.66 6.60 -10.73
CA ILE A 48 7.46 5.80 -11.68
C ILE A 48 8.66 6.60 -12.21
N ASP A 49 9.81 5.94 -12.29
CA ASP A 49 11.04 6.47 -12.90
C ASP A 49 10.98 6.39 -14.44
N GLU A 50 11.97 6.97 -15.14
CA GLU A 50 12.03 7.05 -16.61
C GLU A 50 12.20 5.68 -17.32
N ASN A 51 12.60 4.67 -16.55
CA ASN A 51 12.75 3.28 -17.02
C ASN A 51 11.66 2.36 -16.46
N GLN A 52 10.56 2.94 -15.95
CA GLN A 52 9.44 2.20 -15.42
C GLN A 52 8.15 2.48 -16.20
N TYR A 53 7.24 1.52 -16.13
CA TYR A 53 5.88 1.64 -16.64
C TYR A 53 4.89 1.40 -15.52
N MET A 54 3.67 1.90 -15.72
CA MET A 54 2.48 1.49 -15.00
C MET A 54 1.51 0.86 -16.00
N SER A 55 0.83 -0.21 -15.61
CA SER A 55 -0.16 -0.86 -16.46
C SER A 55 -1.49 -1.06 -15.76
N PHE A 56 -2.55 -1.05 -16.55
CA PHE A 56 -3.92 -1.29 -16.09
C PHE A 56 -4.73 -1.96 -17.20
N GLY A 57 -5.54 -2.94 -16.83
CA GLY A 57 -6.37 -3.63 -17.81
C GLY A 57 -7.29 -4.68 -17.22
N LEU A 58 -7.88 -5.48 -18.10
CA LEU A 58 -8.90 -6.46 -17.78
C LEU A 58 -8.29 -7.86 -17.55
N SER A 59 -8.83 -8.54 -16.55
CA SER A 59 -8.62 -9.98 -16.39
C SER A 59 -9.63 -10.76 -17.23
N PRO A 60 -9.22 -11.84 -17.90
CA PRO A 60 -10.13 -12.73 -18.61
C PRO A 60 -11.06 -13.49 -17.66
N ARG A 61 -10.76 -13.52 -16.35
CA ARG A 61 -11.49 -14.29 -15.34
C ARG A 61 -12.12 -13.37 -14.30
N GLN A 62 -13.45 -13.39 -14.23
CA GLN A 62 -14.17 -12.66 -13.20
C GLN A 62 -13.90 -13.24 -11.81
N GLY A 63 -13.61 -12.36 -10.84
CA GLY A 63 -13.18 -12.72 -9.48
C GLY A 63 -11.72 -13.17 -9.38
N GLU A 64 -11.00 -13.28 -10.50
CA GLU A 64 -9.62 -13.75 -10.52
C GLU A 64 -8.69 -12.81 -11.30
N PRO A 65 -7.96 -11.87 -10.66
CA PRO A 65 -6.90 -11.15 -11.33
C PRO A 65 -5.80 -12.15 -11.71
N VAL A 66 -5.66 -12.41 -13.01
CA VAL A 66 -4.64 -13.28 -13.60
C VAL A 66 -3.93 -12.51 -14.70
N MET A 67 -2.61 -12.67 -14.80
CA MET A 67 -1.81 -11.98 -15.80
C MET A 67 -1.95 -12.62 -17.19
N GLU A 68 -2.06 -13.95 -17.26
CA GLU A 68 -2.18 -14.67 -18.52
C GLU A 68 -3.55 -14.47 -19.15
N ASN A 69 -3.53 -14.12 -20.43
CA ASN A 69 -4.64 -13.70 -21.28
C ASN A 69 -5.33 -12.42 -20.80
N SER A 70 -4.63 -11.59 -20.01
CA SER A 70 -5.08 -10.24 -19.76
C SER A 70 -4.77 -9.32 -20.93
N ASP A 71 -5.69 -8.40 -21.12
CA ASP A 71 -5.61 -7.25 -22.01
C ASP A 71 -5.27 -6.06 -21.13
N VAL A 72 -4.11 -5.44 -21.37
CA VAL A 72 -3.62 -4.34 -20.55
C VAL A 72 -3.05 -3.23 -21.40
N VAL A 73 -3.28 -2.00 -20.95
CA VAL A 73 -2.53 -0.85 -21.46
C VAL A 73 -1.31 -0.63 -20.59
N VAL A 74 -0.14 -0.57 -21.21
CA VAL A 74 1.14 -0.20 -20.61
C VAL A 74 1.38 1.29 -20.88
N ALA A 75 1.45 2.09 -19.82
CA ALA A 75 1.67 3.52 -19.88
C ALA A 75 3.02 3.91 -19.28
N TYR A 76 3.76 4.77 -19.97
CA TYR A 76 5.09 5.22 -19.53
C TYR A 76 5.44 6.59 -20.08
N TYR A 77 6.47 7.19 -19.49
CA TYR A 77 7.07 8.43 -19.95
C TYR A 77 8.41 8.12 -20.63
N ASP A 78 8.64 8.66 -21.82
CA ASP A 78 9.93 8.61 -22.48
C ASP A 78 10.70 9.92 -22.26
N SER A 79 11.77 9.84 -21.49
CA SER A 79 12.65 10.98 -21.21
C SER A 79 13.52 11.40 -22.39
N ALA A 80 13.64 10.58 -23.44
CA ALA A 80 14.44 10.90 -24.61
C ALA A 80 13.85 12.08 -25.41
N ASP A 81 12.52 12.15 -25.50
CA ASP A 81 11.79 13.19 -26.24
C ASP A 81 10.71 13.89 -25.40
N GLY A 82 10.55 13.50 -24.13
CA GLY A 82 9.57 14.09 -23.22
C GLY A 82 8.13 13.66 -23.51
N SER A 83 7.94 12.56 -24.24
CA SER A 83 6.61 12.07 -24.64
C SER A 83 6.01 11.08 -23.64
N TYR A 84 4.68 10.96 -23.68
CA TYR A 84 3.92 9.99 -22.89
C TYR A 84 3.30 8.97 -23.83
N HIS A 85 3.30 7.72 -23.39
CA HIS A 85 2.84 6.59 -24.18
C HIS A 85 1.78 5.80 -23.43
N ALA A 86 0.84 5.26 -24.19
CA ALA A 86 -0.14 4.28 -23.76
C ALA A 86 -0.24 3.25 -24.89
N VAL A 87 0.22 2.04 -24.61
CA VAL A 87 0.40 0.99 -25.60
C VAL A 87 -0.40 -0.22 -25.16
N ASP A 88 -1.22 -0.74 -26.06
CA ASP A 88 -2.03 -1.93 -25.82
C ASP A 88 -1.20 -3.21 -25.92
N TYR A 89 -1.44 -4.13 -24.99
CA TYR A 89 -0.69 -5.36 -24.82
C TYR A 89 -1.62 -6.55 -24.62
N SER A 90 -1.44 -7.55 -25.47
CA SER A 90 -1.87 -8.92 -25.22
C SER A 90 -0.83 -9.73 -24.44
N ILE A 91 -1.23 -10.30 -23.30
CA ILE A 91 -0.37 -11.16 -22.49
C ILE A 91 -0.74 -12.62 -22.68
N THR A 92 0.07 -13.37 -23.43
CA THR A 92 -0.16 -14.82 -23.63
C THR A 92 0.63 -15.68 -22.62
N ALA A 93 1.70 -15.14 -22.03
CA ALA A 93 2.50 -15.80 -21.00
C ALA A 93 3.30 -14.84 -20.14
N ARG A 94 3.81 -15.34 -19.01
CA ARG A 94 4.67 -14.59 -18.05
C ARG A 94 6.13 -14.56 -18.49
N THR A 95 6.37 -14.27 -19.75
CA THR A 95 7.70 -14.15 -20.36
C THR A 95 7.75 -12.88 -21.22
N PRO A 96 8.93 -12.27 -21.43
CA PRO A 96 9.08 -11.17 -22.37
C PRO A 96 8.59 -11.54 -23.77
N CYS A 97 8.16 -10.55 -24.57
CA CYS A 97 7.69 -10.80 -25.92
C CYS A 97 8.78 -11.36 -26.83
N ASP A 98 8.56 -12.54 -27.39
CA ASP A 98 9.43 -13.12 -28.42
C ASP A 98 9.07 -12.71 -29.86
N GLY A 99 8.02 -11.87 -30.01
CA GLY A 99 7.45 -11.46 -31.30
C GLY A 99 6.16 -12.20 -31.66
N THR A 100 5.72 -13.18 -30.87
CA THR A 100 4.41 -13.85 -31.04
C THR A 100 3.80 -14.28 -29.71
N TYR A 101 4.62 -14.55 -28.70
CA TYR A 101 4.25 -15.10 -27.40
C TYR A 101 4.93 -14.35 -26.25
N GLY A 102 4.28 -14.32 -25.09
CA GLY A 102 4.71 -13.54 -23.92
C GLY A 102 3.86 -12.30 -23.65
N VAL A 103 4.47 -11.27 -23.09
CA VAL A 103 3.89 -9.94 -22.81
C VAL A 103 4.21 -9.03 -23.99
N CYS A 104 3.33 -8.99 -25.00
CA CYS A 104 3.62 -8.33 -26.27
C CYS A 104 2.76 -7.08 -26.47
N PRO A 105 3.34 -5.97 -26.98
CA PRO A 105 2.54 -4.94 -27.62
C PRO A 105 1.74 -5.52 -28.78
N ASP A 106 0.49 -5.11 -28.97
CA ASP A 106 -0.36 -5.68 -30.01
C ASP A 106 0.19 -5.43 -31.42
N GLU A 107 0.76 -4.26 -31.66
CA GLU A 107 1.43 -3.95 -32.93
C GLU A 107 2.60 -4.91 -33.22
N ARG A 108 3.29 -5.40 -32.19
CA ARG A 108 4.40 -6.35 -32.34
C ARG A 108 3.95 -7.73 -32.80
N ILE A 109 2.70 -8.09 -32.52
CA ILE A 109 2.10 -9.36 -32.93
C ILE A 109 1.13 -9.22 -34.11
N GLY A 110 1.14 -8.05 -34.79
CA GLY A 110 0.37 -7.79 -36.01
C GLY A 110 -1.07 -7.31 -35.79
N PHE A 111 -1.37 -6.84 -34.58
CA PHE A 111 -2.66 -6.31 -34.14
C PHE A 111 -2.57 -4.78 -33.96
N ARG A 112 -3.62 -4.12 -33.48
CA ARG A 112 -3.66 -2.65 -33.39
C ARG A 112 -3.42 -2.21 -31.95
N ASN A 113 -2.79 -1.05 -31.78
CA ASN A 113 -2.84 -0.34 -30.51
C ASN A 113 -4.18 0.40 -30.40
N ASP A 114 -5.06 -0.06 -29.51
CA ASP A 114 -6.38 0.56 -29.31
C ASP A 114 -6.40 1.61 -28.19
N ALA A 115 -5.25 1.84 -27.54
CA ALA A 115 -5.04 2.92 -26.59
C ALA A 115 -4.45 4.16 -27.27
N SER A 116 -4.95 5.35 -26.90
CA SER A 116 -4.36 6.62 -27.34
C SER A 116 -4.26 7.64 -26.22
N VAL A 117 -3.07 8.23 -26.06
CA VAL A 117 -2.80 9.26 -25.05
C VAL A 117 -3.60 10.52 -25.36
N ILE A 118 -4.22 11.08 -24.33
CA ILE A 118 -4.89 12.38 -24.35
C ILE A 118 -3.94 13.43 -23.77
N THR A 119 -3.43 13.18 -22.56
CA THR A 119 -2.48 14.05 -21.87
C THR A 119 -1.54 13.25 -20.98
N GLY A 120 -0.39 13.82 -20.68
CA GLY A 120 0.48 13.33 -19.63
C GLY A 120 1.16 14.48 -18.90
N GLU A 121 1.44 14.27 -17.63
CA GLU A 121 2.11 15.22 -16.77
C GLU A 121 3.01 14.48 -15.77
N ARG A 122 4.08 15.16 -15.36
CA ARG A 122 4.93 14.74 -14.25
C ARG A 122 5.06 15.88 -13.27
N SER A 123 4.68 15.63 -12.02
CA SER A 123 4.82 16.57 -10.90
C SER A 123 5.12 15.81 -9.63
N ASP A 124 6.02 16.36 -8.81
CA ASP A 124 6.29 15.86 -7.45
C ASP A 124 6.63 14.36 -7.36
N GLY A 125 7.35 13.83 -8.36
CA GLY A 125 7.73 12.40 -8.43
C GLY A 125 6.63 11.49 -8.98
N PHE A 126 5.42 12.00 -9.22
CA PHE A 126 4.33 11.26 -9.84
C PHE A 126 4.24 11.53 -11.33
N THR A 127 3.83 10.50 -12.05
CA THR A 127 3.46 10.56 -13.46
C THR A 127 1.98 10.29 -13.59
N SER A 128 1.24 11.22 -14.18
CA SER A 128 -0.16 11.01 -14.56
C SER A 128 -0.25 10.91 -16.08
N ILE A 129 -0.83 9.83 -16.59
CA ILE A 129 -1.09 9.64 -18.03
C ILE A 129 -2.57 9.38 -18.19
N THR A 130 -3.22 10.21 -18.99
CA THR A 130 -4.61 10.05 -19.39
C THR A 130 -4.65 9.52 -20.82
N TYR A 131 -5.32 8.41 -21.03
CA TYR A 131 -5.53 7.81 -22.34
C TYR A 131 -7.00 7.43 -22.53
N LYS A 132 -7.42 7.24 -23.78
CA LYS A 132 -8.70 6.64 -24.14
C LYS A 132 -8.52 5.26 -24.74
N ARG A 133 -9.48 4.38 -24.48
CA ARG A 133 -9.61 3.05 -25.09
C ARG A 133 -11.09 2.80 -25.45
N PRO A 134 -11.42 2.32 -26.65
CA PRO A 134 -12.79 1.93 -26.99
C PRO A 134 -13.37 0.88 -26.03
N TYR A 135 -14.70 0.86 -25.86
CA TYR A 135 -15.37 -0.20 -25.10
C TYR A 135 -15.22 -1.57 -25.77
N GLU A 136 -15.32 -1.58 -27.10
CA GLU A 136 -15.11 -2.72 -27.98
C GLU A 136 -14.16 -2.30 -29.10
N THR A 137 -13.08 -3.04 -29.29
CA THR A 137 -12.05 -2.74 -30.30
C THR A 137 -12.24 -3.56 -31.58
N GLY A 138 -12.86 -4.74 -31.44
CA GLY A 138 -13.03 -5.70 -32.54
C GLY A 138 -11.77 -6.55 -32.80
N ASP A 139 -10.72 -6.40 -31.98
CA ASP A 139 -9.59 -7.31 -31.96
C ASP A 139 -9.95 -8.62 -31.25
N ARG A 140 -9.36 -9.73 -31.70
CA ARG A 140 -9.53 -11.05 -31.08
C ARG A 140 -8.72 -11.22 -29.79
N HIS A 141 -7.73 -10.36 -29.56
CA HIS A 141 -6.88 -10.39 -28.38
C HIS A 141 -7.35 -9.49 -27.25
N ASP A 142 -8.39 -8.70 -27.51
CA ASP A 142 -8.90 -7.73 -26.57
C ASP A 142 -10.13 -8.23 -25.83
N LEU A 143 -10.24 -7.82 -24.59
CA LEU A 143 -11.38 -8.06 -23.75
C LEU A 143 -12.34 -6.86 -23.84
N PRO A 144 -13.65 -7.08 -24.06
CA PRO A 144 -14.60 -6.00 -24.09
C PRO A 144 -14.78 -5.41 -22.68
N VAL A 145 -14.94 -4.09 -22.61
CA VAL A 145 -15.38 -3.41 -21.39
C VAL A 145 -16.91 -3.52 -21.34
N LEU A 146 -17.40 -4.33 -20.39
CA LEU A 146 -18.80 -4.69 -20.26
C LEU A 146 -19.49 -3.87 -19.17
N ASN A 147 -20.81 -3.75 -19.29
CA ASN A 147 -21.62 -3.20 -18.22
C ASN A 147 -21.60 -4.14 -17.00
N GLY A 148 -21.21 -3.60 -15.84
CA GLY A 148 -21.19 -4.31 -14.57
C GLY A 148 -19.79 -4.51 -14.00
N PRO A 149 -19.66 -5.23 -12.87
CA PRO A 149 -18.37 -5.47 -12.24
C PRO A 149 -17.45 -6.30 -13.15
N GLN A 150 -16.27 -5.78 -13.45
CA GLN A 150 -15.20 -6.51 -14.12
C GLN A 150 -13.95 -6.58 -13.25
N THR A 151 -13.21 -7.68 -13.42
CA THR A 151 -11.94 -7.91 -12.72
C THR A 151 -10.82 -7.25 -13.50
N VAL A 152 -10.00 -6.48 -12.79
CA VAL A 152 -8.88 -5.74 -13.36
C VAL A 152 -7.55 -6.27 -12.85
N VAL A 153 -6.51 -6.04 -13.63
CA VAL A 153 -5.10 -6.24 -13.26
C VAL A 153 -4.37 -4.92 -13.40
N ALA A 154 -3.37 -4.70 -12.55
CA ALA A 154 -2.52 -3.52 -12.63
C ALA A 154 -1.14 -3.82 -12.07
N ALA A 155 -0.11 -3.16 -12.60
CA ALA A 155 1.27 -3.37 -12.18
C ALA A 155 2.13 -2.12 -12.38
N ILE A 156 3.26 -2.06 -11.67
CA ILE A 156 4.37 -1.16 -11.95
C ILE A 156 5.62 -2.00 -12.15
N GLY A 157 6.33 -1.76 -13.25
CA GLY A 157 7.49 -2.56 -13.62
C GLY A 157 8.54 -1.81 -14.42
N SER A 158 9.61 -2.51 -14.73
CA SER A 158 10.71 -1.99 -15.53
C SER A 158 10.45 -2.19 -17.02
N LEU A 159 10.83 -1.17 -17.77
CA LEU A 159 10.95 -1.22 -19.22
C LEU A 159 12.32 -1.76 -19.62
N ASP A 160 12.40 -2.36 -20.80
CA ASP A 160 13.67 -2.71 -21.43
C ASP A 160 14.21 -1.55 -22.31
N VAL A 161 15.30 -1.83 -23.04
CA VAL A 161 15.94 -0.84 -23.92
C VAL A 161 15.09 -0.44 -25.13
N MET A 162 14.06 -1.23 -25.46
CA MET A 162 13.09 -0.95 -26.51
C MET A 162 11.82 -0.28 -25.98
N LYS A 163 11.79 0.10 -24.69
CA LYS A 163 10.61 0.60 -23.99
C LYS A 163 9.45 -0.40 -23.96
N GLU A 164 9.78 -1.70 -23.89
CA GLU A 164 8.81 -2.76 -23.70
C GLU A 164 8.77 -3.27 -22.26
N ALA A 165 7.60 -3.74 -21.82
CA ALA A 165 7.40 -4.27 -20.48
C ALA A 165 8.21 -5.55 -20.23
N LYS A 166 9.04 -5.57 -19.18
CA LYS A 166 9.90 -6.72 -18.83
C LYS A 166 9.42 -7.47 -17.60
N TYR A 167 9.66 -6.91 -16.42
CA TYR A 167 9.32 -7.50 -15.12
C TYR A 167 8.72 -6.41 -14.25
N HIS A 168 7.71 -6.76 -13.48
CA HIS A 168 7.09 -5.86 -12.52
C HIS A 168 7.46 -6.23 -11.08
N THR A 169 7.87 -5.22 -10.30
CA THR A 169 8.17 -5.37 -8.87
C THR A 169 6.91 -5.20 -8.02
N GLN A 170 5.90 -4.50 -8.54
CA GLN A 170 4.64 -4.25 -7.87
C GLN A 170 3.49 -4.72 -8.76
N PHE A 171 2.59 -5.51 -8.19
CA PHE A 171 1.38 -5.95 -8.85
C PHE A 171 0.20 -5.87 -7.89
N VAL A 172 -0.96 -5.52 -8.41
CA VAL A 172 -2.16 -5.28 -7.61
C VAL A 172 -3.08 -6.49 -7.74
N THR A 173 -3.03 -7.39 -6.76
CA THR A 173 -4.12 -8.33 -6.56
C THR A 173 -5.06 -7.75 -5.53
N LYS A 174 -6.18 -7.15 -5.94
CA LYS A 174 -7.30 -6.90 -5.03
C LYS A 174 -8.04 -8.22 -4.76
N ARG A 175 -7.30 -9.27 -4.36
CA ARG A 175 -7.84 -10.50 -3.81
C ARG A 175 -7.75 -10.41 -2.31
N THR A 176 -8.87 -10.72 -1.68
CA THR A 176 -9.25 -10.50 -0.28
C THR A 176 -9.42 -9.02 0.10
N PRO A 177 -10.59 -8.61 0.63
CA PRO A 177 -10.62 -7.50 1.56
C PRO A 177 -9.45 -7.67 2.54
N SER A 178 -8.77 -6.59 2.92
CA SER A 178 -8.13 -6.60 4.23
C SER A 178 -9.14 -7.19 5.21
N TRP A 179 -8.68 -8.02 6.16
CA TRP A 179 -9.55 -8.77 7.08
C TRP A 179 -10.45 -7.89 7.97
N GLY A 180 -10.50 -6.58 7.72
CA GLY A 180 -11.20 -5.59 8.52
C GLY A 180 -10.47 -5.34 9.85
N ILE A 181 -9.25 -5.84 9.99
CA ILE A 181 -8.43 -5.77 11.19
C ILE A 181 -7.04 -5.26 10.84
N ALA A 182 -6.45 -4.54 11.78
CA ALA A 182 -5.14 -3.92 11.69
C ALA A 182 -4.51 -3.88 13.09
N TRP A 183 -3.18 -3.87 13.17
CA TRP A 183 -2.48 -3.73 14.44
C TRP A 183 -2.58 -2.30 14.96
N TRP A 184 -2.83 -2.16 16.26
CA TRP A 184 -2.81 -0.89 16.98
C TRP A 184 -1.71 -0.94 18.02
N VAL A 185 -0.67 -0.13 17.86
CA VAL A 185 0.53 -0.16 18.71
C VAL A 185 0.80 1.26 19.21
N ASN A 186 0.86 1.43 20.54
CA ASN A 186 1.05 2.72 21.24
C ASN A 186 0.19 3.84 20.66
N GLU A 187 -1.13 3.62 20.61
CA GLU A 187 -2.14 4.56 20.11
C GLU A 187 -2.05 4.92 18.61
N LEU A 188 -1.19 4.25 17.84
CA LEU A 188 -1.07 4.42 16.39
C LEU A 188 -1.60 3.17 15.66
N LEU A 189 -2.33 3.40 14.56
CA LEU A 189 -2.74 2.35 13.63
C LEU A 189 -1.56 2.00 12.72
N ILE A 190 -1.19 0.72 12.67
CA ILE A 190 -0.11 0.16 11.82
C ILE A 190 1.20 0.98 11.79
N PRO A 191 1.78 1.37 12.94
CA PRO A 191 2.94 2.23 12.94
C PRO A 191 4.20 1.48 12.51
N GLU A 192 5.13 2.18 11.87
CA GLU A 192 6.52 1.74 11.83
C GLU A 192 7.11 1.80 13.23
N ILE A 193 7.77 0.71 13.63
CA ILE A 193 8.42 0.61 14.93
C ILE A 193 9.91 0.84 14.74
N TYR A 194 10.53 1.58 15.65
CA TYR A 194 11.96 1.86 15.60
C TYR A 194 12.63 1.36 16.89
N VAL A 195 13.66 0.54 16.74
CA VAL A 195 14.40 -0.07 17.86
C VAL A 195 15.90 0.02 17.65
N VAL A 196 16.67 -0.13 18.72
CA VAL A 196 18.14 -0.05 18.72
C VAL A 196 18.73 -1.41 19.09
N ARG A 197 19.76 -1.83 18.35
CA ARG A 197 20.52 -3.05 18.65
C ARG A 197 21.08 -3.01 20.07
N GLY A 198 21.08 -4.15 20.75
CA GLY A 198 21.55 -4.29 22.13
C GLY A 198 20.54 -3.86 23.20
N GLN A 199 19.43 -3.19 22.83
CA GLN A 199 18.43 -2.72 23.77
C GLN A 199 17.28 -3.73 23.95
N THR A 200 16.77 -3.81 25.18
CA THR A 200 15.57 -4.58 25.54
C THR A 200 14.34 -3.67 25.53
N TYR A 201 13.30 -4.14 24.85
CA TYR A 201 11.99 -3.51 24.71
C TYR A 201 10.88 -4.41 25.23
N TYR A 202 9.82 -3.79 25.76
CA TYR A 202 8.63 -4.48 26.23
C TYR A 202 7.42 -4.06 25.40
N PHE A 203 6.72 -5.05 24.85
CA PHE A 203 5.50 -4.84 24.08
C PHE A 203 4.33 -5.46 24.82
N VAL A 204 3.27 -4.67 24.99
CA VAL A 204 1.97 -5.19 25.44
C VAL A 204 1.28 -5.78 24.21
N VAL A 205 0.96 -7.06 24.27
CA VAL A 205 0.34 -7.80 23.18
C VAL A 205 -1.06 -8.21 23.61
N GLU A 206 -2.06 -7.89 22.79
CA GLU A 206 -3.46 -8.24 23.04
C GLU A 206 -4.05 -8.91 21.78
N GLY A 207 -3.32 -9.89 21.26
CA GLY A 207 -3.63 -10.60 20.02
C GLY A 207 -4.57 -11.79 20.17
N GLY A 208 -4.91 -12.18 21.42
CA GLY A 208 -5.65 -13.39 21.74
C GLY A 208 -4.75 -14.61 21.96
N ASP A 209 -5.25 -15.59 22.72
CA ASP A 209 -4.56 -16.84 23.09
C ASP A 209 -5.20 -18.10 22.48
N ASP A 210 -6.09 -17.94 21.50
CA ASP A 210 -6.83 -19.06 20.87
C ASP A 210 -5.95 -19.81 19.84
N PRO A 211 -5.55 -21.06 20.13
CA PRO A 211 -4.67 -21.84 19.26
C PRO A 211 -5.35 -22.29 17.95
N THR A 212 -6.65 -22.06 17.76
CA THR A 212 -7.37 -22.35 16.51
C THR A 212 -7.50 -21.12 15.61
N LYS A 213 -7.16 -19.92 16.12
CA LYS A 213 -7.22 -18.63 15.41
C LYS A 213 -5.84 -17.94 15.35
N GLN A 214 -4.77 -18.74 15.43
CA GLN A 214 -3.40 -18.27 15.63
C GLN A 214 -3.01 -17.20 14.62
N ALA A 215 -2.49 -16.08 15.09
CA ALA A 215 -1.96 -15.01 14.26
C ALA A 215 -0.63 -14.56 14.84
N SER A 216 0.38 -14.45 13.99
CA SER A 216 1.64 -13.68 14.15
C SER A 216 2.90 -14.32 14.75
N SER A 217 4.02 -14.01 14.10
CA SER A 217 5.39 -14.21 14.60
C SER A 217 6.31 -13.14 14.00
N PHE A 218 7.41 -12.80 14.67
CA PHE A 218 8.47 -12.00 14.08
C PHE A 218 9.21 -12.79 13.01
N VAL A 219 9.55 -12.13 11.91
CA VAL A 219 10.36 -12.73 10.84
C VAL A 219 11.59 -11.89 10.62
N ASN A 220 12.76 -12.52 10.80
CA ASN A 220 14.02 -12.01 10.33
C ASN A 220 14.35 -12.73 9.01
N ASN A 221 14.81 -11.99 8.00
CA ASN A 221 15.01 -12.51 6.65
C ASN A 221 16.17 -13.52 6.54
N ASP A 222 17.03 -13.68 7.55
CA ASP A 222 18.18 -14.59 7.46
C ASP A 222 18.37 -15.58 8.63
N LEU A 223 17.55 -15.55 9.68
CA LEU A 223 17.52 -16.60 10.70
C LEU A 223 16.11 -16.75 11.25
N VAL A 224 15.51 -17.92 11.03
CA VAL A 224 14.16 -18.30 11.46
C VAL A 224 14.11 -18.38 12.99
N ARG A 225 14.03 -17.23 13.67
CA ARG A 225 13.59 -17.17 15.06
C ARG A 225 12.20 -16.56 15.10
N THR A 226 11.22 -17.38 14.77
CA THR A 226 9.81 -17.10 15.00
C THR A 226 9.57 -17.06 16.50
N VAL A 227 9.42 -15.87 17.08
CA VAL A 227 8.81 -15.74 18.41
C VAL A 227 7.30 -15.71 18.19
N PRO A 228 6.53 -16.72 18.65
CA PRO A 228 5.08 -16.71 18.51
C PRO A 228 4.50 -15.49 19.24
N LEU A 229 3.69 -14.70 18.54
CA LEU A 229 3.10 -13.45 19.04
C LEU A 229 1.62 -13.58 19.45
N VAL A 230 1.19 -14.81 19.72
CA VAL A 230 -0.15 -15.08 20.28
C VAL A 230 0.00 -15.02 21.80
N LEU A 231 -0.22 -13.84 22.38
CA LEU A 231 -0.10 -13.59 23.82
C LEU A 231 -1.25 -12.68 24.29
N GLY A 232 -1.90 -13.07 25.37
CA GLY A 232 -2.86 -12.28 26.12
C GLY A 232 -4.28 -12.29 25.57
N ARG A 233 -5.15 -11.57 26.28
CA ARG A 233 -6.54 -11.33 25.85
C ARG A 233 -6.61 -10.72 24.45
N LEU A 234 -7.64 -11.06 23.70
CA LEU A 234 -7.91 -10.42 22.41
C LEU A 234 -8.57 -9.06 22.64
N CYS A 235 -7.96 -7.99 22.12
CA CYS A 235 -8.58 -6.67 22.06
C CYS A 235 -8.72 -6.20 20.61
N GLN A 236 -9.88 -5.63 20.29
CA GLN A 236 -10.21 -5.12 18.96
C GLN A 236 -10.85 -3.73 19.08
N TRP A 237 -10.46 -2.81 18.21
CA TRP A 237 -11.19 -1.55 18.04
C TRP A 237 -12.39 -1.78 17.13
N LYS A 238 -13.59 -1.50 17.64
CA LYS A 238 -14.86 -1.72 16.94
C LYS A 238 -15.62 -0.39 16.77
N PRO A 239 -16.30 -0.18 15.63
CA PRO A 239 -17.20 0.96 15.48
C PRO A 239 -18.43 0.80 16.36
N ASN A 240 -19.03 1.90 16.80
CA ASN A 240 -20.36 1.84 17.39
C ASN A 240 -21.39 1.45 16.32
N ALA A 241 -22.55 0.94 16.72
CA ALA A 241 -23.57 0.40 15.81
C ALA A 241 -24.11 1.40 14.74
N ARG A 242 -23.78 2.69 14.83
CA ARG A 242 -24.16 3.73 13.86
C ARG A 242 -22.99 4.29 13.05
N ASP A 243 -21.76 3.89 13.33
CA ASP A 243 -20.57 4.50 12.71
C ASP A 243 -20.15 3.75 11.44
N SER A 244 -20.08 4.50 10.33
CA SER A 244 -19.49 4.05 9.07
C SER A 244 -18.24 4.86 8.79
N TRP A 245 -17.11 4.19 8.51
CA TRP A 245 -15.87 4.87 8.12
C TRP A 245 -16.04 5.82 6.93
N LYS A 246 -17.07 5.58 6.10
CA LYS A 246 -17.42 6.42 4.93
C LYS A 246 -17.98 7.79 5.30
N GLU A 247 -18.46 7.95 6.52
CA GLU A 247 -19.11 9.18 7.00
C GLU A 247 -18.13 10.11 7.71
N SER A 248 -16.90 9.66 7.98
CA SER A 248 -15.84 10.47 8.58
C SER A 248 -15.02 11.17 7.50
N ALA A 249 -14.73 12.47 7.68
CA ALA A 249 -13.93 13.23 6.71
C ALA A 249 -12.43 12.89 6.80
N THR A 250 -11.98 12.46 7.98
CA THR A 250 -10.59 12.02 8.21
C THR A 250 -10.51 10.72 9.01
N PHE A 251 -9.39 10.00 8.89
CA PHE A 251 -9.12 8.84 9.73
C PHE A 251 -9.05 9.18 11.23
N ALA A 252 -8.55 10.37 11.58
CA ALA A 252 -8.48 10.82 12.96
C ALA A 252 -9.87 10.99 13.60
N GLU A 253 -10.84 11.49 12.82
CA GLU A 253 -12.25 11.55 13.23
C GLU A 253 -12.84 10.15 13.38
N TYR A 254 -12.65 9.28 12.38
CA TYR A 254 -13.15 7.91 12.44
C TYR A 254 -12.60 7.14 13.63
N ARG A 255 -11.30 7.25 13.92
CA ARG A 255 -10.69 6.63 15.11
C ARG A 255 -11.42 7.02 16.39
N ASN A 256 -11.79 8.29 16.53
CA ASN A 256 -12.42 8.79 17.76
C ASN A 256 -13.84 8.21 17.96
N THR A 257 -14.43 7.58 16.93
CA THR A 257 -15.71 6.88 17.05
C THR A 257 -15.56 5.41 17.43
N LEU A 258 -14.36 4.86 17.39
CA LEU A 258 -14.08 3.47 17.75
C LEU A 258 -14.01 3.30 19.26
N TYR A 259 -14.47 2.14 19.75
CA TYR A 259 -14.23 1.71 21.14
C TYR A 259 -13.38 0.44 21.15
N LYS A 260 -12.56 0.28 22.19
CA LYS A 260 -11.72 -0.90 22.38
C LYS A 260 -12.51 -1.99 23.12
N ASP A 261 -12.85 -3.05 22.41
CA ASP A 261 -13.53 -4.24 22.92
C ASP A 261 -12.49 -5.32 23.24
N CYS A 262 -12.39 -5.70 24.51
CA CYS A 262 -11.42 -6.69 24.98
C CYS A 262 -12.14 -7.89 25.58
N ALA A 263 -11.73 -9.09 25.17
CA ALA A 263 -12.13 -10.31 25.85
C ALA A 263 -11.62 -10.32 27.30
N ASP A 264 -12.28 -11.12 28.14
CA ASP A 264 -11.83 -11.34 29.51
C ASP A 264 -10.43 -11.97 29.54
N GLY A 265 -9.58 -11.49 30.45
CA GLY A 265 -8.21 -11.97 30.62
C GLY A 265 -7.22 -10.85 30.88
N LYS A 266 -5.94 -11.21 30.92
CA LYS A 266 -4.82 -10.27 31.07
C LYS A 266 -4.16 -10.02 29.72
N PRO A 267 -3.58 -8.84 29.48
CA PRO A 267 -2.72 -8.64 28.32
C PRO A 267 -1.47 -9.52 28.40
N GLY A 268 -0.93 -9.84 27.23
CA GLY A 268 0.34 -10.52 27.06
C GLY A 268 1.49 -9.52 27.09
N TYR A 269 2.68 -10.01 27.43
CA TYR A 269 3.89 -9.21 27.43
C TYR A 269 4.95 -9.93 26.62
N LEU A 270 5.46 -9.24 25.61
CA LEU A 270 6.63 -9.68 24.85
C LEU A 270 7.82 -8.84 25.28
N GLU A 271 8.85 -9.53 25.74
CA GLU A 271 10.18 -8.96 25.94
C GLU A 271 11.06 -9.30 24.73
N TRP A 272 11.60 -8.26 24.08
CA TRP A 272 12.52 -8.43 22.96
C TRP A 272 13.80 -7.64 23.20
N THR A 273 14.90 -8.37 23.39
CA THR A 273 16.25 -7.81 23.32
C THR A 273 16.72 -7.90 21.89
N VAL A 274 17.00 -6.76 21.24
CA VAL A 274 17.39 -6.70 19.82
C VAL A 274 18.82 -7.20 19.65
N PRO A 275 19.06 -8.36 19.01
CA PRO A 275 20.41 -8.86 18.82
C PRO A 275 21.29 -7.90 17.98
N LYS A 276 22.61 -7.91 18.22
CA LYS A 276 23.56 -7.03 17.50
C LYS A 276 23.65 -7.33 16.01
N ASP A 277 23.29 -8.54 15.60
CA ASP A 277 23.28 -9.03 14.23
C ASP A 277 21.91 -8.91 13.54
N THR A 278 20.90 -8.31 14.20
CA THR A 278 19.59 -8.06 13.58
C THR A 278 19.77 -7.15 12.36
N PRO A 279 19.17 -7.44 11.19
CA PRO A 279 19.19 -6.54 10.03
C PRO A 279 18.55 -5.18 10.31
N ASP A 280 18.88 -4.17 9.48
CA ASP A 280 18.35 -2.79 9.63
C ASP A 280 16.82 -2.71 9.45
N LEU A 281 16.21 -3.73 8.85
CA LEU A 281 14.77 -3.84 8.64
C LEU A 281 14.30 -5.25 8.94
N VAL A 282 13.35 -5.37 9.87
CA VAL A 282 12.62 -6.61 10.17
C VAL A 282 11.12 -6.32 10.22
N TYR A 283 10.28 -7.34 10.43
CA TYR A 283 8.82 -7.21 10.34
C TYR A 283 8.10 -7.83 11.53
N TYR A 284 7.03 -7.17 11.97
CA TYR A 284 5.98 -7.83 12.75
C TYR A 284 4.86 -8.21 11.78
N GLN A 285 4.49 -9.48 11.75
CA GLN A 285 3.53 -9.98 10.77
C GLN A 285 2.63 -11.06 11.33
N CYS A 286 1.43 -11.14 10.79
CA CYS A 286 0.49 -12.22 10.98
C CYS A 286 0.63 -13.25 9.86
N TYR A 287 0.82 -14.53 10.22
CA TYR A 287 0.95 -15.62 9.26
C TYR A 287 -0.38 -16.13 8.71
N THR A 288 -1.48 -16.02 9.47
CA THR A 288 -2.80 -16.52 9.06
C THR A 288 -3.58 -15.48 8.29
N HIS A 289 -3.67 -14.26 8.83
CA HIS A 289 -4.19 -13.10 8.12
C HIS A 289 -3.11 -12.50 7.22
N ARG A 290 -3.16 -12.83 5.92
CA ARG A 290 -2.28 -12.23 4.90
C ARG A 290 -2.37 -10.70 4.93
N ASN A 291 -1.26 -10.02 4.65
CA ASN A 291 -1.14 -8.56 4.60
C ASN A 291 -1.37 -7.83 5.94
N LEU A 292 -1.38 -8.54 7.08
CA LEU A 292 -1.48 -7.93 8.40
C LEU A 292 -0.09 -7.90 9.06
N GLY A 293 0.51 -6.72 9.16
CA GLY A 293 1.86 -6.52 9.67
C GLY A 293 2.46 -5.22 9.16
N TRP A 294 3.64 -4.84 9.65
CA TRP A 294 4.38 -3.70 9.14
C TRP A 294 5.88 -3.78 9.48
N LYS A 295 6.61 -2.70 9.18
CA LYS A 295 8.07 -2.59 9.29
C LYS A 295 8.53 -2.28 10.71
N ILE A 296 9.69 -2.83 11.06
CA ILE A 296 10.49 -2.48 12.22
C ILE A 296 11.87 -2.04 11.74
N HIS A 297 12.19 -0.77 11.92
CA HIS A 297 13.50 -0.21 11.63
C HIS A 297 14.46 -0.42 12.81
N VAL A 298 15.60 -1.03 12.54
CA VAL A 298 16.63 -1.32 13.53
C VAL A 298 17.81 -0.38 13.32
N LYS A 299 18.21 0.32 14.38
CA LYS A 299 19.28 1.31 14.37
C LYS A 299 20.48 0.83 15.20
N ASN A 300 21.66 1.35 14.87
CA ASN A 300 22.90 1.09 15.62
C ASN A 300 22.95 1.90 16.93
N GLU A 301 23.69 1.39 17.92
CA GLU A 301 23.99 2.11 19.17
C GLU A 301 24.69 3.45 18.86
N GLY A 302 24.31 4.54 19.55
CA GLY A 302 25.00 5.83 19.48
C GLY A 302 24.48 6.86 18.47
N VAL A 303 23.36 6.60 17.78
CA VAL A 303 22.69 7.63 16.95
C VAL A 303 22.01 8.67 17.86
N PRO A 304 22.30 9.98 17.73
CA PRO A 304 21.80 11.01 18.64
C PRO A 304 20.27 11.17 18.58
N PRO A 305 19.60 11.55 19.70
CA PRO A 305 18.13 11.65 19.81
C PRO A 305 17.46 12.74 18.95
N SER A 306 18.22 13.48 18.13
CA SER A 306 17.74 14.62 17.36
C SER A 306 17.08 14.22 16.03
N GLU A 307 17.24 12.99 15.55
CA GLU A 307 16.37 12.42 14.50
C GLU A 307 15.09 11.88 15.16
N ARG A 308 14.21 12.79 15.60
CA ARG A 308 12.98 12.42 16.32
C ARG A 308 12.03 11.63 15.42
N PHE A 309 11.86 10.38 15.81
CA PHE A 309 10.82 9.40 15.45
C PHE A 309 9.46 10.01 15.08
N SER A 310 8.94 9.65 13.91
CA SER A 310 7.53 9.86 13.51
C SER A 310 6.66 8.60 13.73
N GLY A 311 7.04 7.73 14.67
CA GLY A 311 6.37 6.45 14.94
C GLY A 311 6.23 6.13 16.43
N ALA A 312 5.51 5.04 16.73
CA ALA A 312 5.27 4.55 18.08
C ALA A 312 6.59 4.15 18.75
N GLN A 313 7.05 4.92 19.75
CA GLN A 313 8.21 4.54 20.55
C GLN A 313 7.85 3.39 21.50
N ALA A 314 8.58 2.28 21.43
CA ALA A 314 8.49 1.22 22.42
C ALA A 314 9.12 1.69 23.75
N SER A 315 8.55 1.28 24.88
CA SER A 315 9.06 1.67 26.21
C SER A 315 10.41 1.01 26.47
N VAL A 316 11.38 1.82 26.88
CA VAL A 316 12.75 1.40 27.23
C VAL A 316 12.86 1.30 28.75
N SER A 317 13.38 0.19 29.28
CA SER A 317 13.73 0.09 30.71
C SER A 317 15.13 0.63 30.94
N SER A 318 15.25 1.69 31.74
CA SER A 318 16.52 2.12 32.31
C SER A 318 16.81 1.29 33.55
N ALA A 319 17.67 0.27 33.44
CA ALA A 319 18.21 -0.44 34.58
C ALA A 319 19.28 0.42 35.29
N ALA A 320 18.87 1.52 35.92
CA ALA A 320 19.70 2.26 36.87
C ALA A 320 18.82 3.11 37.81
N ALA A 321 19.08 2.97 39.11
CA ALA A 321 18.52 3.71 40.25
C ALA A 321 17.25 3.15 40.92
N VAL A 322 17.40 2.04 41.64
CA VAL A 322 16.74 1.87 42.95
C VAL A 322 17.85 1.92 44.01
N VAL A 323 18.20 3.13 44.45
CA VAL A 323 19.00 3.30 45.67
C VAL A 323 18.05 3.08 46.84
N LEU A 324 18.36 2.07 47.67
CA LEU A 324 17.67 1.81 48.93
C LEU A 324 17.70 3.07 49.81
N ALA A 325 16.55 3.63 50.14
CA ALA A 325 16.37 4.50 51.29
C ALA A 325 15.82 3.66 52.46
N PHE A 326 16.72 3.00 53.19
CA PHE A 326 16.45 2.55 54.55
C PHE A 326 17.47 3.20 55.50
N ALA A 327 16.99 3.63 56.66
CA ALA A 327 17.64 4.35 57.77
C ALA A 327 17.44 5.88 57.73
N VAL A 328 17.01 6.59 58.78
CA VAL A 328 16.62 6.31 60.18
C VAL A 328 15.76 7.52 60.60
N SER A 329 14.63 7.29 61.26
CA SER A 329 14.00 8.29 62.14
C SER A 329 13.18 7.58 63.20
N ALA A 330 13.88 6.85 64.06
CA ALA A 330 13.44 6.61 65.42
C ALA A 330 14.53 7.20 66.34
N LEU A 331 14.09 7.95 67.35
CA LEU A 331 14.84 8.62 68.42
C LEU A 331 15.29 10.05 68.10
N LEU A 332 14.43 11.01 68.44
CA LEU A 332 14.68 11.90 69.57
C LEU A 332 13.31 12.44 70.08
N ARG A 333 13.29 12.68 71.39
CA ARG A 333 12.14 13.01 72.23
C ARG A 333 11.41 14.28 71.85
#